data_AF-B8CFR9-F1
#
_entry.id   AF-B8CFR9-F1
#
_cell.length_a   1.000
_cell.length_b   1.000
_cell.length_c   1.000
_cell.angle_alpha   90.00
_cell.angle_beta   90.00
_cell.angle_gamma   90.00
#
_symmetry.space_group_name_H-M   'P 1'
#
loop_
_entity.id
_entity.type
_entity.pdbx_description
1 polymer ?
#
loop_
_entity_poly.entity_id
_entity_poly.type
_entity_poly.pdbx_seq_one_letter_code
_entity_poly.pdbx_strand_id
1 'polypeptide(L)' 'PGNVKCIDCRSPSDTTWASVSFGITMCLNCSGRHRSLGVAVSYVKSLTMDSWSYVQVLGMLEGGNGQCEGFFE' A
#
# COMPACT_ATOMS: atom_id res chain seq x y z
N PRO A 1 3.38 -9.60 6.87
CA PRO A 1 2.24 -9.78 7.82
C PRO A 1 1.38 -8.50 7.90
N GLY A 2 0.09 -8.58 8.21
CA GLY A 2 -0.78 -7.41 8.40
C GLY A 2 -1.45 -6.83 7.15
N ASN A 3 -1.16 -7.36 5.96
CA ASN A 3 -1.65 -6.82 4.68
C ASN A 3 -3.16 -7.04 4.42
N VAL A 4 -3.86 -7.76 5.30
CA VAL A 4 -5.31 -8.06 5.22
C VAL A 4 -6.20 -6.94 5.78
N LYS A 5 -5.59 -5.89 6.35
CA LYS A 5 -6.28 -4.68 6.83
C LYS A 5 -5.61 -3.47 6.23
N CYS A 6 -6.40 -2.44 5.95
CA CYS A 6 -5.87 -1.17 5.47
C CYS A 6 -4.90 -0.58 6.51
N ILE A 7 -3.70 -0.19 6.08
CA ILE A 7 -2.68 0.43 6.92
C ILE A 7 -3.18 1.70 7.66
N ASP A 8 -3.95 2.54 6.97
CA ASP A 8 -4.34 3.85 7.53
C ASP A 8 -5.61 3.78 8.40
N CYS A 9 -6.65 3.09 7.93
CA CYS A 9 -7.97 3.11 8.57
C CYS A 9 -8.32 1.81 9.29
N ARG A 10 -7.42 0.80 9.24
CA ARG A 10 -7.58 -0.53 9.85
C ARG A 10 -8.84 -1.29 9.42
N SER A 11 -9.56 -0.79 8.42
CA SER A 11 -10.76 -1.43 7.92
C SER A 11 -10.42 -2.82 7.38
N PRO A 12 -11.23 -3.85 7.68
CA PRO A 12 -11.11 -5.17 7.10
C PRO A 12 -11.66 -5.23 5.66
N SER A 13 -12.20 -4.11 5.15
CA SER A 13 -12.62 -4.00 3.74
C SER A 13 -11.45 -4.23 2.79
N ASP A 14 -11.77 -4.75 1.59
CA ASP A 14 -10.82 -5.25 0.61
C ASP A 14 -9.61 -4.32 0.38
N THR A 15 -8.47 -4.75 0.89
CA THR A 15 -7.15 -4.18 0.65
C THR A 15 -6.69 -4.51 -0.76
N THR A 16 -7.27 -3.82 -1.74
CA THR A 16 -7.04 -4.03 -3.18
C THR A 16 -6.11 -3.00 -3.80
N TRP A 17 -5.56 -2.10 -2.98
CA TRP A 17 -4.66 -1.03 -3.39
C TRP A 17 -3.37 -1.09 -2.58
N ALA A 18 -2.32 -0.51 -3.13
CA ALA A 18 -1.01 -0.46 -2.52
C ALA A 18 -0.32 0.87 -2.79
N SER A 19 0.54 1.28 -1.87
CA SER A 19 1.59 2.27 -2.15
C SER A 19 2.91 1.54 -2.31
N VAL A 20 3.44 1.58 -3.53
CA VAL A 20 4.72 0.94 -3.87
C VAL A 20 5.88 1.65 -3.17
N SER A 21 5.80 2.98 -3.01
CA SER A 21 6.83 3.78 -2.34
C SER A 21 7.11 3.30 -0.91
N PHE A 22 6.09 2.79 -0.23
CA PHE A 22 6.17 2.35 1.16
C PHE A 22 6.05 0.83 1.33
N GLY A 23 5.77 0.09 0.26
CA GLY A 23 5.54 -1.36 0.34
C GLY A 23 4.30 -1.74 1.16
N ILE A 24 3.24 -0.93 1.18
CA ILE A 24 2.04 -1.12 2.04
C ILE A 24 0.76 -1.36 1.23
N THR A 25 -0.20 -2.07 1.81
CA THR A 25 -1.55 -2.27 1.25
C THR A 25 -2.61 -1.43 1.99
N MET A 26 -3.59 -0.97 1.24
CA MET A 26 -4.64 -0.06 1.70
C MET A 26 -5.97 -0.30 0.98
N CYS A 27 -7.05 0.24 1.52
CA CYS A 27 -8.36 0.24 0.88
C CYS A 27 -8.46 1.33 -0.20
N LEU A 28 -9.51 1.29 -1.02
CA LEU A 28 -9.77 2.26 -2.10
C LEU A 28 -9.82 3.72 -1.59
N ASN A 29 -10.50 3.97 -0.47
CA ASN A 29 -10.66 5.33 0.04
C ASN A 29 -9.32 5.95 0.48
N CYS A 30 -8.49 5.14 1.16
CA CYS A 30 -7.16 5.57 1.58
C CYS A 30 -6.21 5.74 0.38
N SER A 31 -6.33 4.90 -0.64
CA SER A 31 -5.58 5.06 -1.89
C SER A 31 -5.87 6.40 -2.57
N GLY A 32 -7.13 6.87 -2.53
CA GLY A 32 -7.52 8.21 -2.98
C GLY A 32 -6.81 9.33 -2.21
N ARG A 33 -6.69 9.20 -0.89
CA ARG A 33 -5.94 10.16 -0.05
C ARG A 33 -4.46 10.16 -0.40
N HIS A 34 -3.84 8.98 -0.51
CA HIS A 34 -2.44 8.86 -0.92
C HIS A 34 -2.16 9.47 -2.30
N ARG A 35 -3.09 9.36 -3.26
CA ARG A 35 -2.95 10.00 -4.57
C ARG A 35 -2.86 11.53 -4.48
N SER A 36 -3.58 12.15 -3.55
CA SER A 36 -3.51 13.62 -3.34
C SER A 36 -2.16 14.11 -2.83
N LEU A 37 -1.32 13.24 -2.27
CA LEU A 37 0.05 13.57 -1.84
C LEU A 37 1.02 13.71 -3.02
N GLY A 38 0.65 13.21 -4.19
CA GLY A 38 1.50 13.18 -5.38
C GLY A 38 2.43 11.97 -5.44
N VAL A 39 2.83 11.61 -6.67
CA VAL A 39 3.58 10.37 -6.97
C VAL A 39 4.96 10.30 -6.33
N ALA A 40 5.61 11.45 -6.13
CA ALA A 40 6.92 11.52 -5.49
C ALA A 40 6.87 11.12 -4.00
N VAL A 41 5.71 11.29 -3.36
CA VAL A 41 5.49 10.91 -1.96
C VAL A 41 4.93 9.50 -1.89
N SER A 42 3.84 9.23 -2.63
CA SER A 42 3.17 7.94 -2.59
C SER A 42 2.79 7.49 -3.99
N TYR A 43 3.52 6.51 -4.53
CA TYR A 43 3.18 5.89 -5.80
C TYR A 43 2.13 4.79 -5.60
N VAL A 44 0.87 5.11 -5.90
CA VAL A 44 -0.29 4.24 -5.66
C VAL A 44 -0.62 3.38 -6.88
N LYS A 45 -0.83 2.08 -6.66
CA LYS A 45 -1.29 1.10 -7.66
C LYS A 45 -2.43 0.23 -7.12
N SER A 46 -3.31 -0.21 -8.02
CA SER A 46 -4.24 -1.31 -7.79
C SER A 46 -3.50 -2.64 -7.85
N LEU A 47 -3.83 -3.55 -6.94
CA LEU A 47 -3.27 -4.92 -6.94
C LEU A 47 -3.80 -5.76 -8.11
N THR A 48 -4.99 -5.45 -8.64
CA THR A 48 -5.66 -6.27 -9.66
C THR A 48 -5.80 -5.58 -11.01
N MET A 49 -5.84 -4.24 -11.05
CA MET A 49 -6.13 -3.49 -12.28
C MET A 49 -4.87 -2.90 -12.95
N ASP A 50 -3.79 -2.70 -12.21
CA ASP A 50 -2.57 -2.09 -12.74
C ASP A 50 -1.52 -3.16 -13.11
N SER A 51 -0.74 -2.90 -14.15
CA SER A 51 0.43 -3.71 -14.48
C SER A 51 1.58 -3.45 -13.51
N TRP A 52 2.29 -4.49 -13.09
CA TRP A 52 3.40 -4.40 -12.13
C TRP A 52 4.73 -4.78 -12.77
N SER A 53 5.78 -4.02 -12.47
CA SER A 53 7.14 -4.43 -12.79
C SER A 53 7.71 -5.33 -11.69
N TYR A 54 8.71 -6.14 -12.02
CA TYR A 54 9.36 -7.05 -11.07
C TYR A 54 9.90 -6.32 -9.83
N VAL A 55 10.54 -5.16 -10.04
CA VAL A 55 11.08 -4.33 -8.94
C VAL A 55 9.97 -3.84 -8.01
N GLN A 56 8.79 -3.49 -8.54
CA GLN A 56 7.66 -3.06 -7.73
C GLN A 56 7.10 -4.22 -6.89
N VAL A 57 7.02 -5.43 -7.46
CA VAL A 57 6.59 -6.63 -6.74
C VAL A 57 7.57 -6.95 -5.61
N LEU A 58 8.88 -6.90 -5.87
CA LEU A 58 9.89 -7.09 -4.84
C LEU A 58 9.75 -6.07 -3.71
N GLY A 59 9.56 -4.78 -4.03
CA GLY A 59 9.33 -3.76 -3.01
C GLY A 59 8.11 -4.03 -2.11
N MET A 60 7.05 -4.64 -2.66
CA MET A 60 5.90 -5.06 -1.86
C MET A 60 6.17 -6.29 -0.99
N LEU A 61 7.02 -7.21 -1.45
CA LEU A 61 7.39 -8.43 -0.71
C LEU A 61 8.35 -8.14 0.46
N GLU A 62 9.28 -7.21 0.26
CA GLU A 62 10.24 -6.74 1.29
C GLU A 62 9.59 -5.78 2.30
N GLY A 63 8.42 -5.24 1.97
CA GLY A 63 7.65 -4.34 2.83
C GLY A 63 6.57 -5.06 3.64
N GLY A 64 5.43 -4.40 3.78
CA GLY A 64 4.22 -4.91 4.42
C GLY A 64 3.75 -4.04 5.58
N ASN A 65 2.44 -4.10 5.82
CA ASN A 65 1.77 -3.22 6.78
C ASN A 65 2.32 -3.41 8.20
N GLY A 66 2.57 -4.64 8.64
CA GLY A 66 3.12 -4.89 9.97
C GLY A 66 4.52 -4.30 10.17
N GLN A 67 5.37 -4.29 9.13
CA GLN A 67 6.71 -3.68 9.21
C GLN A 67 6.62 -2.16 9.21
N CYS A 68 5.74 -1.59 8.40
CA CYS A 68 5.49 -0.15 8.37
C CYS A 68 4.97 0.35 9.72
N GLU A 69 4.01 -0.36 10.32
CA GLU A 69 3.48 -0.03 11.66
C GLU A 69 4.59 -0.02 12.71
N GLY A 70 5.40 -1.08 12.77
CA GLY A 70 6.51 -1.15 13.72
C GLY A 70 7.65 -0.16 13.46
N PHE A 71 7.69 0.50 12.30
CA PHE A 71 8.64 1.59 12.04
C PHE A 71 8.15 2.95 12.57
N PHE A 72 6.83 3.17 12.60
CA PHE A 72 6.23 4.43 13.05
C PHE A 72 5.85 4.45 14.54
N GLU A 73 5.94 3.31 15.23
CA GLU A 73 5.89 3.21 16.69
C GLU A 73 7.25 3.55 17.33
#